data_AF-A0A1H3Z4S5-F1
#
_entry.id   AF-A0A1H3Z4S5-F1
#
_cell.length_a   1.000
_cell.length_b   1.000
_cell.length_c   1.000
_cell.angle_alpha   90.00
_cell.angle_beta   90.00
_cell.angle_gamma   90.00
#
_symmetry.space_group_name_H-M   'P 1'
#
loop_
_entity.id
_entity.type
_entity.pdbx_description
1 polymer ?
#
loop_
_entity_poly.entity_id
_entity_poly.type
_entity_poly.pdbx_seq_one_letter_code
_entity_poly.pdbx_strand_id
1 'polypeptide(L)'
;MIKAMKLQKAVIAIILGILALIAYLIMDANDISWSKYILEASGLFLMLGAFLFLYPILFARKDKEGCVELDPEAPLAKAPETAEE
;
A
#
# COMPACT_ATOMS: atom_id res chain seq x y z
N MET A 1 -12.73 10.46 1.19
CA MET A 1 -12.82 9.21 2.02
C MET A 1 -12.68 7.89 1.24
N ILE A 2 -12.37 7.89 -0.07
CA ILE A 2 -12.17 6.68 -0.90
C ILE A 2 -10.69 6.25 -1.01
N LYS A 3 -9.73 7.12 -0.63
CA LYS A 3 -8.28 6.84 -0.72
C LYS A 3 -7.72 5.94 0.39
N ALA A 4 -8.24 6.03 1.62
CA ALA A 4 -7.86 5.12 2.72
C ALA A 4 -8.12 3.64 2.34
N MET A 5 -9.18 3.39 1.57
CA MET A 5 -9.54 2.07 1.07
C MET A 5 -8.47 1.45 0.16
N LYS A 6 -7.63 2.24 -0.52
CA LYS A 6 -6.56 1.73 -1.39
C LYS A 6 -5.34 1.28 -0.57
N LEU A 7 -4.95 2.07 0.43
CA LEU A 7 -3.85 1.72 1.32
C LEU A 7 -4.22 0.55 2.23
N GLN A 8 -5.44 0.53 2.76
CA GLN A 8 -5.94 -0.61 3.55
C GLN A 8 -5.91 -1.91 2.75
N LYS A 9 -6.28 -1.89 1.46
CA LYS A 9 -6.20 -3.08 0.59
C LYS A 9 -4.76 -3.56 0.40
N ALA A 10 -3.80 -2.65 0.25
CA ALA A 10 -2.38 -3.00 0.19
C ALA A 10 -1.92 -3.68 1.48
N VAL A 11 -2.29 -3.11 2.63
CA VAL A 11 -1.96 -3.67 3.95
C VAL A 11 -2.61 -5.05 4.15
N ILE A 12 -3.88 -5.23 3.77
CA ILE A 12 -4.57 -6.53 3.84
C ILE A 12 -3.86 -7.57 2.96
N ALA A 13 -3.47 -7.20 1.73
CA ALA A 13 -2.73 -8.10 0.84
C ALA A 13 -1.37 -8.52 1.43
N ILE A 14 -0.65 -7.58 2.07
CA ILE A 14 0.61 -7.88 2.75
C ILE A 14 0.38 -8.84 3.92
N ILE A 15 -0.62 -8.58 4.77
CA ILE A 15 -0.95 -9.46 5.90
C ILE A 15 -1.30 -10.88 5.41
N LEU A 16 -2.10 -10.99 4.34
CA LEU A 16 -2.40 -12.28 3.71
C LEU A 16 -1.15 -12.98 3.19
N GLY A 17 -0.24 -12.23 2.56
CA GLY A 17 1.05 -12.77 2.10
C GLY A 17 1.90 -13.30 3.26
N ILE A 18 1.96 -12.59 4.39
CA ILE A 18 2.66 -13.03 5.60
C ILE A 18 2.02 -14.30 6.17
N LEU A 19 0.69 -14.36 6.27
CA LEU A 19 -0.02 -15.54 6.77
C LEU A 19 0.22 -16.75 5.86
N ALA A 20 0.22 -16.57 4.53
CA ALA A 20 0.56 -17.63 3.59
C ALA A 20 2.02 -18.09 3.74
N LEU A 21 2.95 -17.18 4.06
CA LEU A 21 4.35 -17.54 4.32
C LEU A 21 4.49 -18.39 5.59
N ILE A 22 3.76 -18.04 6.65
CA ILE A 22 3.71 -18.82 7.89
C ILE A 22 3.13 -20.21 7.60
N ALA A 23 2.05 -20.28 6.81
CA ALA A 23 1.47 -21.56 6.40
C ALA A 23 2.48 -22.40 5.61
N TYR A 24 3.24 -21.80 4.68
CA TYR A 24 4.32 -22.47 3.97
C TYR A 24 5.36 -23.05 4.94
N LEU A 25 5.88 -22.24 5.89
CA LEU A 25 6.87 -22.69 6.86
C LEU A 25 6.41 -23.92 7.66
N ILE A 26 5.14 -23.93 8.07
CA ILE A 26 4.55 -25.08 8.77
C ILE A 26 4.44 -26.29 7.84
N MET A 27 3.99 -26.10 6.60
CA MET A 27 3.83 -27.19 5.63
C MET A 27 5.16 -27.80 5.19
N ASP A 28 6.18 -26.96 5.01
CA ASP A 28 7.53 -27.35 4.64
C ASP A 28 8.19 -28.18 5.75
N ALA A 29 8.00 -27.78 7.01
CA ALA A 29 8.46 -28.53 8.18
C ALA A 29 7.79 -29.91 8.34
N ASN A 30 6.67 -30.16 7.64
CA ASN A 30 5.96 -31.45 7.62
C ASN A 30 6.15 -32.20 6.29
N ASP A 31 7.15 -31.83 5.46
CA ASP A 31 7.46 -32.47 4.16
C ASP A 31 6.26 -32.51 3.19
N ILE A 32 5.35 -31.53 3.28
CA ILE A 32 4.20 -31.47 2.38
C ILE A 32 4.65 -30.99 1.00
N SER A 33 4.57 -31.88 0.01
CA SER A 33 5.07 -31.67 -1.35
C SER A 33 4.50 -30.45 -2.09
N TRP A 34 3.33 -29.95 -1.69
CA TRP A 34 2.68 -28.77 -2.29
C TRP A 34 2.97 -27.45 -1.54
N SER A 35 3.85 -27.46 -0.53
CA SER A 35 4.30 -26.26 0.20
C SER A 35 4.84 -25.18 -0.75
N LYS A 36 5.56 -25.59 -1.81
CA LYS A 36 6.15 -24.69 -2.81
C LYS A 36 5.12 -23.77 -3.51
N TYR A 37 3.92 -24.28 -3.80
CA TYR A 37 2.87 -23.46 -4.41
C TYR A 37 2.32 -22.41 -3.45
N ILE A 38 2.27 -22.72 -2.14
CA ILE A 38 1.88 -21.75 -1.10
C ILE A 38 2.94 -20.65 -0.98
N LEU A 39 4.23 -21.01 -1.09
CA LEU A 39 5.33 -20.04 -1.10
C LEU A 39 5.24 -19.10 -2.30
N GLU A 40 5.00 -19.63 -3.50
CA GLU A 40 4.81 -18.82 -4.72
C GLU A 40 3.61 -17.86 -4.57
N ALA A 41 2.49 -18.36 -4.05
CA ALA A 41 1.31 -17.54 -3.79
C ALA A 41 1.59 -16.43 -2.77
N SER A 42 2.30 -16.75 -1.68
CA SER A 42 2.75 -15.78 -0.67
C SER A 42 3.60 -14.67 -1.30
N GLY A 43 4.60 -15.04 -2.10
CA GLY A 43 5.45 -14.10 -2.82
C GLY A 43 4.65 -13.17 -3.74
N LEU A 44 3.67 -13.72 -4.47
CA LEU A 44 2.77 -12.94 -5.32
C LEU A 44 1.94 -11.93 -4.53
N PHE A 45 1.35 -12.33 -3.40
CA PHE A 45 0.59 -11.44 -2.52
C PHE A 45 1.44 -10.32 -1.93
N LEU A 46 2.67 -10.63 -1.51
CA LEU A 46 3.61 -9.63 -1.00
C LEU A 46 4.05 -8.65 -2.08
N MET A 47 4.39 -9.14 -3.28
CA MET A 47 4.72 -8.29 -4.44
C MET A 47 3.56 -7.35 -4.79
N LEU A 48 2.35 -7.88 -4.95
CA LEU A 48 1.17 -7.08 -5.26
C LEU A 48 0.85 -6.07 -4.16
N GLY A 49 0.95 -6.49 -2.90
CA GLY A 49 0.78 -5.62 -1.74
C GLY A 49 1.80 -4.47 -1.73
N ALA A 50 3.07 -4.77 -2.01
CA ALA A 50 4.14 -3.77 -2.11
C ALA A 50 3.89 -2.79 -3.26
N PHE A 51 3.48 -3.25 -4.45
CA PHE A 51 3.16 -2.36 -5.57
C PHE A 51 1.95 -1.45 -5.26
N LEU A 52 0.89 -2.00 -4.66
CA LEU A 52 -0.28 -1.22 -4.24
C LEU A 52 0.05 -0.21 -3.15
N PHE A 53 1.02 -0.54 -2.27
CA PHE A 53 1.52 0.37 -1.24
C PHE A 53 2.40 1.48 -1.83
N LEU A 54 3.27 1.17 -2.80
CA LEU A 54 4.14 2.14 -3.45
C LEU A 54 3.37 3.10 -4.37
N TYR A 55 2.33 2.62 -5.04
CA TYR A 55 1.56 3.41 -6.01
C TYR A 55 1.12 4.80 -5.47
N PRO A 56 0.41 4.91 -4.34
CA PRO A 56 0.03 6.22 -3.82
C PRO A 56 1.22 7.09 -3.42
N ILE A 57 2.36 6.50 -3.01
CA ILE A 57 3.56 7.24 -2.60
C ILE A 57 4.25 7.87 -3.82
N LEU A 58 4.40 7.11 -4.92
CA LEU A 58 5.03 7.59 -6.15
C LEU A 58 4.19 8.64 -6.89
N PHE A 59 2.86 8.52 -6.82
CA PHE A 59 1.92 9.39 -7.52
C PHE A 59 1.27 10.44 -6.61
N ALA A 60 1.76 10.61 -5.38
CA ALA A 60 1.31 11.70 -4.52
C ALA A 60 1.69 13.05 -5.15
N ARG A 61 0.73 13.98 -5.21
CA ARG A 61 1.00 15.33 -5.72
C ARG A 61 1.97 16.05 -4.79
N LYS A 62 2.89 16.80 -5.40
CA LYS A 62 3.78 17.70 -4.68
C LYS A 62 3.18 19.10 -4.74
N ASP A 63 3.12 19.77 -3.60
CA ASP A 63 2.80 21.19 -3.46
C ASP A 63 3.90 22.05 -4.12
N LYS A 64 3.64 23.34 -4.33
CA LYS A 64 4.57 24.34 -4.90
C LYS A 64 5.89 24.44 -4.13
N GLU A 65 5.90 24.07 -2.85
CA GLU A 65 7.10 24.02 -2.00
C GLU A 65 7.85 22.68 -2.07
N GLY A 66 7.37 21.72 -2.86
CA GLY A 66 7.97 20.39 -3.00
C GLY A 66 7.55 19.38 -1.91
N CYS A 67 6.73 19.81 -0.95
CA CYS A 67 6.12 18.94 0.06
C CYS A 67 5.03 18.06 -0.57
N VAL A 68 4.96 16.79 -0.18
CA VAL A 68 3.90 15.89 -0.65
C VAL A 68 2.58 16.26 0.03
N GLU A 69 1.57 16.67 -0.73
CA GLU A 69 0.25 16.98 -0.18
C GLU A 69 -0.40 15.70 0.35
N LEU A 70 -0.56 15.62 1.67
CA LEU A 70 -1.22 14.49 2.35
C LEU A 70 -2.73 14.44 2.06
N ASP A 71 -3.34 15.57 1.68
CA ASP A 71 -4.74 15.65 1.25
C ASP A 71 -4.89 16.21 -0.19
N PRO A 72 -4.71 15.35 -1.21
CA PRO A 72 -4.91 15.72 -2.62
C PRO A 72 -6.37 16.07 -3.01
N GLU A 73 -7.33 16.01 -2.08
CA GLU A 73 -8.73 16.43 -2.28
C GLU A 73 -9.09 17.70 -1.49
N ALA A 74 -8.20 18.22 -0.65
CA ALA A 74 -8.39 19.51 -0.01
C ALA A 74 -8.59 20.56 -1.12
N PRO A 75 -9.71 21.30 -1.12
CA PRO A 75 -9.84 22.47 -1.98
C PRO A 75 -8.62 23.34 -1.71
N LEU A 76 -7.92 23.76 -2.78
CA LEU A 76 -6.87 24.78 -2.69
C LEU A 76 -7.38 25.83 -1.72
N ALA A 77 -6.79 25.94 -0.54
CA ALA A 77 -7.07 27.06 0.33
C ALA A 77 -6.78 28.26 -0.56
N LYS A 78 -7.82 29.01 -0.94
CA LYS A 78 -7.60 30.30 -1.59
C LYS A 78 -6.62 30.99 -0.67
N ALA A 79 -5.44 31.32 -1.22
CA ALA A 79 -4.53 32.23 -0.57
C ALA A 79 -5.38 33.37 -0.01
N PRO A 80 -5.20 33.79 1.25
CA PRO A 80 -5.94 34.92 1.78
C PRO A 80 -5.79 36.03 0.75
N GLU A 81 -6.90 36.43 0.12
CA GLU A 81 -6.91 37.64 -0.67
C GLU A 81 -6.35 38.70 0.26
N THR A 82 -5.18 39.18 -0.13
CA THR A 82 -4.42 40.22 0.52
C THR A 82 -5.40 41.31 0.92
N ALA A 83 -5.47 41.56 2.23
CA ALA A 83 -5.94 42.81 2.75
C ALA A 83 -5.05 43.91 2.17
N GLU A 84 -5.51 44.61 1.13
CA GLU A 84 -4.98 45.92 0.74
C GLU A 84 -6.17 46.82 0.34
N GLU A 85 -6.42 47.75 1.26
CA GLU A 85 -7.07 49.08 1.23
C GLU A 85 -8.00 49.50 0.06
#